data_AF-A0AAU3FDH6-F1
#
_entry.id   AF-A0AAU3FDH6-F1
#
_cell.length_a   1.000
_cell.length_b   1.000
_cell.length_c   1.000
_cell.angle_alpha   90.00
_cell.angle_beta   90.00
_cell.angle_gamma   90.00
#
_symmetry.space_group_name_H-M   'P 1'
#
loop_
_entity.id
_entity.type
_entity.pdbx_description
1 polymer ?
#
loop_
_entity_poly.entity_id
_entity_poly.type
_entity_poly.pdbx_seq_one_letter_code
_entity_poly.pdbx_strand_id
1 'polypeptide(L)' 'MGGFVEAVLERIREARAALEAALEAEDAYGAAVAQEELDDALRLASDHGIDVGAEEGERGAGSAV' A
#
# COMPACT_ATOMS: atom_id res chain seq x y z
N MET A 1 -0.71 -2.19 -22.59
CA MET A 1 -0.03 -2.80 -21.43
C MET A 1 -0.06 -1.89 -20.18
N GLY A 2 -0.83 -0.78 -20.14
CA GLY A 2 -0.95 0.08 -18.95
C GLY A 2 -2.01 -0.34 -17.92
N GLY A 3 -3.08 -1.03 -18.34
CA GLY A 3 -4.22 -1.32 -17.46
C GLY A 3 -3.93 -2.25 -16.27
N PHE A 4 -2.95 -3.15 -16.37
CA PHE A 4 -2.55 -3.97 -15.21
C PHE A 4 -1.86 -3.13 -14.14
N VAL A 5 -0.89 -2.29 -14.55
CA VAL A 5 -0.18 -1.40 -13.63
C VAL A 5 -1.16 -0.42 -12.97
N GLU A 6 -2.05 0.19 -13.77
CA GLU A 6 -3.10 1.08 -13.25
C GLU A 6 -4.01 0.38 -12.25
N ALA A 7 -4.43 -0.86 -12.52
CA ALA A 7 -5.27 -1.64 -11.61
C ALA A 7 -4.56 -2.00 -10.30
N VAL A 8 -3.27 -2.36 -10.35
CA VAL A 8 -2.47 -2.63 -9.14
C VAL A 8 -2.32 -1.36 -8.31
N LEU A 9 -2.00 -0.23 -8.94
CA LEU A 9 -1.89 1.05 -8.26
C LEU A 9 -3.21 1.50 -7.64
N GLU A 10 -4.34 1.30 -8.33
CA GLU A 10 -5.65 1.63 -7.79
C GLU A 10 -5.99 0.77 -6.56
N ARG A 11 -5.75 -0.55 -6.63
CA ARG A 11 -5.97 -1.44 -5.49
C ARG A 11 -5.18 -1.02 -4.25
N ILE A 12 -3.94 -0.55 -4.43
CA ILE A 12 -3.11 -0.05 -3.32
C ILE A 12 -3.72 1.23 -2.72
N ARG A 13 -4.22 2.15 -3.55
CA ARG A 13 -4.90 3.36 -3.06
C ARG A 13 -6.17 3.01 -2.29
N GLU A 14 -6.98 2.11 -2.82
CA GLU A 14 -8.21 1.65 -2.18
C GLU A 14 -7.93 0.97 -0.83
N ALA A 15 -6.93 0.08 -0.77
CA ALA A 15 -6.56 -0.60 0.47
C ALA A 15 -6.02 0.39 1.54
N ARG A 16 -5.21 1.38 1.13
CA ARG A 16 -4.76 2.46 2.03
C ARG A 16 -5.92 3.28 2.58
N ALA A 17 -6.86 3.69 1.73
CA ALA A 17 -8.03 4.46 2.14
C ALA A 17 -8.95 3.64 3.07
N ALA A 18 -9.12 2.34 2.79
CA ALA A 18 -9.90 1.44 3.64
C ALA A 18 -9.24 1.25 5.02
N LEU A 19 -7.91 1.14 5.07
CA LEU A 19 -7.17 1.04 6.33
C LEU A 19 -7.31 2.31 7.16
N GLU A 20 -7.15 3.49 6.56
CA GLU A 20 -7.35 4.78 7.23
C GLU A 20 -8.77 4.89 7.79
N ALA A 21 -9.79 4.59 6.98
CA ALA A 21 -11.18 4.63 7.41
C ALA A 21 -11.49 3.65 8.56
N ALA A 22 -10.92 2.44 8.53
CA ALA A 22 -11.11 1.45 9.59
C ALA A 22 -10.41 1.87 10.90
N LEU A 23 -9.24 2.51 10.81
CA LEU A 23 -8.54 3.07 11.96
C LEU A 23 -9.32 4.24 12.58
N GLU A 24 -9.87 5.15 11.77
CA GLU A 24 -10.72 6.25 12.25
C GLU A 24 -12.01 5.76 12.92
N ALA A 25 -12.57 4.65 12.44
CA ALA A 25 -13.76 4.03 13.00
C ALA A 25 -13.49 3.17 14.25
N GLU A 26 -12.23 3.03 14.67
CA GLU A 26 -11.79 2.07 15.70
C GLU A 26 -12.25 0.61 15.41
N ASP A 27 -12.41 0.28 14.12
CA ASP A 27 -12.77 -1.07 13.67
C ASP A 27 -11.51 -1.93 13.54
N ALA A 28 -11.14 -2.58 14.64
CA ALA A 28 -9.96 -3.43 14.70
C ALA A 28 -9.99 -4.59 13.68
N TYR A 29 -11.18 -5.12 13.36
CA TYR A 29 -11.30 -6.18 12.37
C TYR A 29 -11.16 -5.62 10.95
N GLY A 30 -11.86 -4.53 10.65
CA GLY A 30 -11.73 -3.83 9.37
C GLY A 30 -10.30 -3.39 9.08
N ALA A 31 -9.57 -2.91 10.09
CA ALA A 31 -8.17 -2.52 9.95
C ALA A 31 -7.27 -3.73 9.63
N ALA A 32 -7.47 -4.87 10.29
CA ALA A 32 -6.73 -6.08 10.00
C ALA A 32 -6.96 -6.59 8.57
N VAL A 33 -8.22 -6.57 8.10
CA VAL A 33 -8.57 -6.96 6.72
C VAL A 33 -7.96 -6.00 5.70
N ALA A 34 -8.10 -4.69 5.91
CA ALA A 34 -7.55 -3.70 4.99
C ALA A 34 -6.01 -3.74 4.91
N GLN A 35 -5.35 -4.05 6.02
CA GLN A 35 -3.90 -4.22 6.07
C GLN A 35 -3.43 -5.46 5.29
N GLU A 36 -4.13 -6.60 5.43
CA GLU A 36 -3.83 -7.81 4.63
C GLU A 36 -3.97 -7.54 3.13
N GLU A 37 -5.04 -6.85 2.72
CA GLU A 37 -5.26 -6.46 1.33
C GLU A 37 -4.18 -5.50 0.79
N LEU A 38 -3.71 -4.57 1.61
CA LEU A 38 -2.62 -3.67 1.26
C LEU A 38 -1.31 -4.45 1.07
N ASP A 39 -0.98 -5.36 1.99
CA ASP A 39 0.22 -6.19 1.92
C ASP A 39 0.23 -7.08 0.67
N ASP A 40 -0.92 -7.66 0.32
CA ASP A 40 -1.07 -8.48 -0.88
C ASP A 40 -0.93 -7.66 -2.16
N ALA A 41 -1.49 -6.45 -2.21
CA ALA A 41 -1.36 -5.56 -3.34
C ALA A 41 0.08 -5.06 -3.52
N LEU A 42 0.78 -4.75 -2.42
CA LEU A 42 2.20 -4.38 -2.43
C LEU A 42 3.09 -5.55 -2.85
N ARG A 43 2.81 -6.77 -2.38
CA ARG A 43 3.53 -7.97 -2.82
C ARG A 43 3.36 -8.19 -4.33
N LEU A 44 2.14 -8.07 -4.82
CA LEU A 44 1.86 -8.18 -6.26
C LEU A 44 2.61 -7.11 -7.07
N ALA A 45 2.64 -5.86 -6.60
CA ALA A 45 3.41 -4.81 -7.25
C ALA A 45 4.91 -5.16 -7.33
N SER A 46 5.48 -5.60 -6.20
CA SER A 46 6.89 -6.02 -6.10
C SER A 46 7.22 -7.17 -7.05
N ASP A 47 6.40 -8.23 -7.06
CA ASP A 47 6.58 -9.41 -7.91
C ASP A 47 6.58 -9.08 -9.41
N HIS A 48 5.92 -7.99 -9.79
CA HIS A 48 5.84 -7.50 -11.17
C HIS A 48 6.77 -6.31 -11.46
N GLY A 49 7.60 -5.88 -10.51
CA GLY A 49 8.51 -4.75 -10.66
C GLY A 49 7.80 -3.41 -10.86
N ILE A 50 6.58 -3.27 -10.33
CA ILE A 50 5.82 -2.03 -10.36
C ILE A 50 6.34 -1.12 -9.25
N ASP A 51 6.87 0.04 -9.62
CA ASP A 51 7.21 1.08 -8.65
C ASP A 51 5.94 1.72 -8.11
N VAL A 52 5.74 1.58 -6.81
CA VAL A 52 4.57 2.06 -6.08
C VAL A 52 4.76 3.43 -5.45
N GLY A 53 5.93 4.05 -5.62
CA GLY A 53 6.26 5.35 -5.05
C GLY A 53 6.30 5.28 -3.52
N ALA A 54 7.49 5.39 -2.95
CA ALA A 54 7.65 5.44 -1.50
C ALA A 54 7.12 6.78 -0.94
N GLU A 55 5.81 6.93 -0.79
CA GLU A 55 5.24 8.00 0.04
C GLU A 55 5.40 7.73 1.55
N GLU A 56 6.02 6.60 1.94
CA GLU A 56 6.35 6.29 3.32
C GLU A 56 7.76 5.67 3.40
N GLY A 57 8.82 6.49 3.34
CA GLY A 57 10.18 5.97 3.43
C GLY A 57 11.34 6.97 3.45
N GLU A 58 11.15 8.21 2.98
CA GLU A 58 12.20 9.24 3.07
C GLU A 58 12.03 10.13 4.32
N ARG A 59 11.93 9.50 5.49
CA ARG A 59 12.25 10.12 6.79
C ARG A 59 13.05 9.14 7.64
N GLY A 60 14.27 8.84 7.21
CA GLY A 60 15.21 8.04 7.99
C GLY A 60 16.56 7.88 7.31
N ALA A 61 17.54 8.68 7.76
CA ALA A 61 18.99 8.48 7.61
C ALA A 61 19.52 8.38 6.17
N GLY A 62 20.28 9.35 5.65
CA GLY A 62 21.44 9.90 6.34
C GLY A 62 22.40 8.80 6.75
N SER A 63 22.96 8.05 5.79
CA SER A 63 24.18 7.26 6.03
C SER A 63 25.24 7.65 5.03
N ALA A 64 26.27 8.31 5.57
CA ALA A 64 27.53 8.57 4.92
C ALA A 64 28.23 7.27 4.50
N VAL A 65 28.75 7.24 3.28
CA VAL A 65 30.09 6.75 2.93
C VAL A 65 30.64 7.66 1.85
#